data_AF-A0A7V3P8J3-F1
#
_entry.id   AF-A0A7V3P8J3-F1
#
_cell.length_a   1.000
_cell.length_b   1.000
_cell.length_c   1.000
_cell.angle_alpha   90.00
_cell.angle_beta   90.00
_cell.angle_gamma   90.00
#
_symmetry.space_group_name_H-M   'P 1'
#
loop_
_entity.id
_entity.type
_entity.pdbx_description
1 polymer ?
#
loop_
_entity_poly.entity_id
_entity_poly.type
_entity_poly.pdbx_seq_one_letter_code
_entity_poly.pdbx_strand_id
1 'polypeptide(L)'
;FLPVAPGSGSPPAVYCLDRKGRDLLAELRGLHKTEVFWRKPVDTARDLPFLAHTLAINDFRITLSLACQQQGFALSWLDERTLKSSAYKAEVVDAEGQTLVIVPDGYLRLRRGSSQACFFLELDNGSQEKKAFRRKVRGHLLFAHGPYQERYQSQSLTVLLVSNQGGARLQEMRAFTREELLASGGEADWELFLLANLAELAPENILTQPVWRTVGEERRCALWEG
;
A
#
# COMPACT_ATOMS: atom_id res chain seq x y z
N PHE A 1 -26.09 15.54 -4.79
CA PHE A 1 -25.63 15.39 -6.19
C PHE A 1 -24.51 14.36 -6.18
N LEU A 2 -24.69 13.26 -6.90
CA LEU A 2 -23.70 12.19 -7.01
C LEU A 2 -22.71 12.57 -8.13
N PRO A 3 -21.40 12.40 -7.94
CA PRO A 3 -20.43 12.60 -9.02
C PRO A 3 -20.65 11.54 -10.11
N VAL A 4 -20.63 11.96 -11.37
CA VAL A 4 -20.88 11.15 -12.57
C VAL A 4 -19.67 11.30 -13.49
N ALA A 5 -19.07 10.19 -13.95
CA ALA A 5 -18.12 10.23 -15.06
C ALA A 5 -18.89 10.25 -16.40
N PRO A 6 -18.51 11.06 -17.40
CA PRO A 6 -19.19 11.05 -18.69
C PRO A 6 -18.77 9.84 -19.53
N GLY A 7 -19.74 9.03 -19.97
CA GLY A 7 -19.54 7.97 -20.99
C GLY A 7 -20.17 6.61 -20.64
N SER A 8 -21.23 6.26 -21.39
CA SER A 8 -21.94 4.96 -21.50
C SER A 8 -22.45 4.28 -20.21
N GLY A 9 -23.77 4.31 -20.03
CA GLY A 9 -24.50 3.59 -18.98
C GLY A 9 -24.68 4.39 -17.70
N SER A 10 -25.75 4.12 -16.95
CA SER A 10 -25.87 4.64 -15.58
C SER A 10 -24.69 4.11 -14.78
N PRO A 11 -23.82 4.97 -14.22
CA PRO A 11 -22.72 4.48 -13.39
C PRO A 11 -23.30 3.70 -12.20
N PRO A 12 -22.59 2.65 -11.72
CA PRO A 12 -23.08 1.86 -10.60
C PRO A 12 -23.33 2.76 -9.39
N ALA A 13 -24.50 2.61 -8.77
CA ALA A 13 -24.84 3.35 -7.57
C ALA A 13 -23.95 2.88 -6.42
N VAL A 14 -23.10 3.77 -5.90
CA VAL A 14 -22.31 3.53 -4.69
C VAL A 14 -23.15 3.91 -3.49
N TYR A 15 -23.44 2.93 -2.62
CA TYR A 15 -24.12 3.16 -1.36
C TYR A 15 -23.09 3.35 -0.24
N CYS A 16 -23.01 4.56 0.28
CA CYS A 16 -22.22 4.87 1.46
C CYS A 16 -23.09 4.87 2.72
N LEU A 17 -22.54 4.41 3.85
CA LEU A 17 -23.16 4.60 5.15
C LEU A 17 -23.31 6.11 5.41
N ASP A 18 -24.51 6.54 5.78
CA ASP A 18 -24.76 7.87 6.30
C ASP A 18 -24.69 7.88 7.84
N ARG A 19 -24.96 9.05 8.45
CA ARG A 19 -24.94 9.18 9.91
C ARG A 19 -25.92 8.20 10.59
N LYS A 20 -27.09 7.95 9.99
CA LYS A 20 -28.10 7.05 10.56
C LYS A 20 -27.63 5.60 10.44
N GLY A 21 -27.07 5.21 9.30
CA GLY A 21 -26.48 3.89 9.10
C GLY A 21 -25.32 3.60 10.05
N ARG A 22 -24.45 4.58 10.30
CA ARG A 22 -23.39 4.48 11.32
C ARG A 22 -23.96 4.23 12.71
N ASP A 23 -24.96 5.02 13.11
CA ASP A 23 -25.57 4.90 14.44
C ASP A 23 -26.24 3.54 14.63
N LEU A 24 -26.94 3.05 13.60
CA LEU A 24 -27.53 1.72 13.59
C LEU A 24 -26.45 0.62 13.68
N LEU A 25 -25.34 0.75 12.95
CA LEU A 25 -24.24 -0.20 13.01
C LEU A 25 -23.62 -0.27 14.42
N ALA A 26 -23.43 0.88 15.06
CA ALA A 26 -22.91 0.96 16.42
C ALA A 26 -23.83 0.20 17.39
N GLU A 27 -25.14 0.48 17.32
CA GLU A 27 -26.17 -0.19 18.12
C GLU A 27 -26.17 -1.71 17.91
N LEU A 28 -26.23 -2.16 16.65
CA LEU A 28 -26.25 -3.59 16.30
C LEU A 28 -25.00 -4.34 16.74
N ARG A 29 -23.87 -3.65 16.90
CA ARG A 29 -22.59 -4.23 17.32
C ARG A 29 -22.28 -4.01 18.80
N GLY A 30 -23.15 -3.35 19.55
CA GLY A 30 -22.90 -3.00 20.95
C GLY A 30 -21.71 -2.06 21.13
N LEU A 31 -21.38 -1.27 20.10
CA LEU A 31 -20.27 -0.33 20.09
C LEU A 31 -20.75 1.08 20.45
N HIS A 32 -19.91 1.85 21.13
CA HIS A 32 -20.12 3.28 21.27
C HIS A 32 -19.97 3.98 19.90
N LYS A 33 -20.74 5.05 19.65
CA LYS A 33 -20.76 5.73 18.34
C LYS A 33 -19.38 6.25 17.91
N THR A 34 -18.48 6.55 18.86
CA THR A 34 -17.12 7.01 18.58
C THR A 34 -16.18 5.88 18.17
N GLU A 35 -16.54 4.62 18.44
CA GLU A 35 -15.77 3.44 18.01
C GLU A 35 -16.05 3.11 16.53
N VAL A 36 -17.20 3.53 16.01
CA VAL A 36 -17.47 3.49 14.56
C VAL A 36 -16.83 4.71 13.91
N PHE A 37 -15.59 4.54 13.47
CA PHE A 37 -14.81 5.55 12.77
C PHE A 37 -15.44 5.94 11.42
N TRP A 38 -16.28 6.97 11.43
CA TRP A 38 -16.99 7.49 10.25
C TRP A 38 -17.00 9.02 10.26
N ARG A 39 -16.69 9.65 9.11
CA ARG A 39 -16.63 11.10 8.93
C ARG A 39 -17.32 11.54 7.64
N LYS A 40 -18.26 12.49 7.78
CA LYS A 40 -18.78 13.27 6.66
C LYS A 40 -17.84 14.45 6.36
N PRO A 41 -17.55 14.79 5.09
CA PRO A 41 -18.03 14.17 3.85
C PRO A 41 -17.19 12.98 3.35
N VAL A 42 -16.01 12.73 3.93
CA VAL A 42 -15.00 11.77 3.44
C VAL A 42 -15.56 10.37 3.16
N ASP A 43 -16.44 9.87 4.02
CA ASP A 43 -17.00 8.52 3.89
C ASP A 43 -18.32 8.47 3.11
N THR A 44 -18.82 9.64 2.67
CA THR A 44 -20.10 9.77 1.94
C THR A 44 -19.95 10.28 0.51
N ALA A 45 -18.77 10.74 0.12
CA ALA A 45 -18.51 11.35 -1.18
C ALA A 45 -17.16 10.87 -1.73
N ARG A 46 -17.05 9.55 -1.97
CA ARG A 46 -15.87 8.96 -2.59
C ARG A 46 -16.13 8.73 -4.08
N ASP A 47 -15.24 9.25 -4.92
CA ASP A 47 -15.29 8.93 -6.34
C ASP A 47 -14.86 7.48 -6.57
N LEU A 48 -15.37 6.88 -7.65
CA LEU A 48 -15.12 5.47 -8.01
C LEU A 48 -13.63 5.07 -8.02
N PRO A 49 -12.69 5.89 -8.53
CA PRO A 49 -11.27 5.54 -8.51
C PRO A 49 -10.69 5.38 -7.09
N PHE A 50 -11.09 6.25 -6.15
CA PHE A 50 -10.66 6.15 -4.75
C PHE A 50 -11.26 4.91 -4.07
N LEU A 51 -12.51 4.57 -4.40
CA LEU A 51 -13.15 3.36 -3.88
C LEU A 51 -12.46 2.10 -4.41
N ALA A 52 -12.16 2.04 -5.72
CA ALA A 52 -11.45 0.92 -6.33
C ALA A 52 -10.06 0.71 -5.72
N HIS A 53 -9.32 1.80 -5.47
CA HIS A 53 -8.02 1.74 -4.78
C HIS A 53 -8.17 1.25 -3.32
N THR A 54 -9.16 1.76 -2.58
CA THR A 54 -9.45 1.31 -1.21
C THR A 54 -9.80 -0.18 -1.16
N LEU A 55 -10.62 -0.67 -2.10
CA LEU A 55 -11.00 -2.09 -2.18
C LEU A 55 -9.78 -2.97 -2.48
N ALA A 56 -8.93 -2.57 -3.42
CA ALA A 56 -7.73 -3.32 -3.74
C ALA A 56 -6.75 -3.43 -2.55
N ILE A 57 -6.63 -2.36 -1.74
CA ILE A 57 -5.85 -2.41 -0.49
C ILE A 57 -6.48 -3.39 0.51
N ASN A 58 -7.81 -3.39 0.61
CA ASN A 58 -8.52 -4.33 1.49
C ASN A 58 -8.35 -5.78 1.02
N ASP A 59 -8.43 -6.05 -0.28
CA ASP A 59 -8.19 -7.38 -0.84
C ASP A 59 -6.77 -7.86 -0.51
N PHE A 60 -5.76 -7.00 -0.71
CA PHE A 60 -4.39 -7.29 -0.30
C PHE A 60 -4.30 -7.62 1.21
N ARG A 61 -4.89 -6.75 2.05
CA ARG A 61 -4.86 -6.92 3.51
C ARG A 61 -5.55 -8.21 3.96
N ILE A 62 -6.69 -8.56 3.36
CA ILE A 62 -7.43 -9.79 3.66
C ILE A 62 -6.58 -11.00 3.27
N THR A 63 -6.04 -11.03 2.04
CA THR A 63 -5.16 -12.09 1.57
C THR A 63 -3.96 -12.29 2.49
N LEU A 64 -3.29 -11.20 2.87
CA LEU A 64 -2.17 -11.24 3.81
C LEU A 64 -2.59 -11.73 5.21
N SER A 65 -3.73 -11.26 5.73
CA SER A 65 -4.22 -11.65 7.06
C SER A 65 -4.54 -13.14 7.12
N LEU A 66 -5.18 -13.67 6.08
CA LEU A 66 -5.45 -15.10 5.94
C LEU A 66 -4.14 -15.90 5.85
N ALA A 67 -3.17 -15.45 5.05
CA ALA A 67 -1.86 -16.08 4.98
C ALA A 67 -1.17 -16.13 6.35
N CYS A 68 -1.21 -15.02 7.10
CA CYS A 68 -0.62 -14.93 8.43
C CYS A 68 -1.28 -15.92 9.39
N GLN A 69 -2.61 -16.03 9.37
CA GLN A 69 -3.35 -16.97 10.20
C GLN A 69 -3.00 -18.43 9.85
N GLN A 70 -2.96 -18.76 8.56
CA GLN A 70 -2.68 -20.12 8.08
C GLN A 70 -1.23 -20.55 8.36
N GLN A 71 -0.28 -19.62 8.28
CA GLN A 71 1.15 -19.91 8.32
C GLN A 71 1.83 -19.51 9.65
N GLY A 72 1.06 -19.06 10.65
CA GLY A 72 1.54 -18.78 11.99
C GLY A 72 2.35 -17.47 12.13
N PHE A 73 2.03 -16.44 11.34
CA PHE A 73 2.61 -15.11 11.48
C PHE A 73 1.71 -14.20 12.31
N ALA A 74 2.32 -13.35 13.13
CA ALA A 74 1.63 -12.20 13.71
C ALA A 74 1.75 -11.00 12.76
N LEU A 75 0.59 -10.39 12.44
CA LEU A 75 0.47 -9.21 11.58
C LEU A 75 0.07 -7.99 12.41
N SER A 76 0.88 -6.93 12.33
CA SER A 76 0.47 -5.57 12.70
C SER A 76 0.26 -4.75 11.43
N TRP A 77 -0.85 -4.01 11.35
CA TRP A 77 -1.21 -3.21 10.17
C TRP A 77 -1.57 -1.78 10.56
N LEU A 78 -0.98 -0.80 9.88
CA LEU A 78 -1.40 0.60 9.90
C LEU A 78 -1.99 0.97 8.54
N ASP A 79 -3.20 1.51 8.55
CA ASP A 79 -3.87 1.98 7.34
C ASP A 79 -3.38 3.36 6.90
N GLU A 80 -3.61 3.72 5.63
CA GLU A 80 -3.25 5.01 5.04
C GLU A 80 -3.76 6.19 5.90
N ARG A 81 -4.95 6.07 6.49
CA ARG A 81 -5.54 7.12 7.34
C ARG A 81 -4.72 7.36 8.60
N THR A 82 -4.24 6.30 9.23
CA THR A 82 -3.35 6.35 10.39
C THR A 82 -1.98 6.90 9.98
N LEU A 83 -1.47 6.49 8.81
CA LEU A 83 -0.19 6.95 8.27
C LEU A 83 -0.19 8.43 7.87
N LYS A 84 -1.35 9.00 7.54
CA LYS A 84 -1.54 10.44 7.30
C LYS A 84 -1.49 11.30 8.57
N SER A 85 -1.53 10.69 9.77
CA SER A 85 -1.40 11.44 11.01
C SER A 85 0.02 12.00 11.17
N SER A 86 0.16 13.07 11.95
CA SER A 86 1.46 13.72 12.20
C SER A 86 2.50 12.80 12.84
N ALA A 87 2.08 11.68 13.44
CA ALA A 87 2.99 10.70 14.02
C ALA A 87 3.77 9.91 12.95
N TYR A 88 3.20 9.72 11.76
CA TYR A 88 3.75 8.84 10.73
C TYR A 88 4.07 9.55 9.42
N LYS A 89 3.35 10.63 9.10
CA LYS A 89 3.64 11.46 7.92
C LYS A 89 5.07 11.97 8.02
N ALA A 90 5.87 11.69 6.99
CA ALA A 90 7.23 12.14 6.90
C ALA A 90 7.45 13.02 5.66
N GLU A 91 8.48 13.84 5.71
CA GLU A 91 8.93 14.66 4.60
C GLU A 91 10.43 14.45 4.44
N VAL A 92 10.87 14.27 3.20
CA VAL A 92 12.28 14.20 2.82
C VAL A 92 12.54 15.23 1.72
N VAL A 93 13.78 15.68 1.60
CA VAL A 93 14.18 16.65 0.58
C VAL A 93 15.13 15.96 -0.37
N ASP A 94 14.87 16.06 -1.68
CA ASP A 94 15.77 15.50 -2.69
C ASP A 94 16.95 16.42 -3.01
N ALA A 95 17.86 15.96 -3.87
CA ALA A 95 19.06 16.71 -4.25
C ALA A 95 18.74 18.04 -4.95
N GLU A 96 17.56 18.17 -5.54
CA GLU A 96 17.08 19.40 -6.18
C GLU A 96 16.39 20.36 -5.19
N GLY A 97 16.32 20.00 -3.90
CA GLY A 97 15.66 20.80 -2.87
C GLY A 97 14.13 20.64 -2.85
N GLN A 98 13.58 19.66 -3.58
CA GLN A 98 12.14 19.40 -3.58
C GLN A 98 11.74 18.59 -2.36
N THR A 99 10.74 19.08 -1.62
CA THR A 99 10.12 18.31 -0.53
C THR A 99 9.20 17.22 -1.08
N LEU A 100 9.41 16.00 -0.62
CA LEU A 100 8.64 14.81 -0.91
C LEU A 100 7.93 14.33 0.36
N VAL A 101 6.60 14.31 0.32
CA VAL A 101 5.78 13.78 1.41
C VAL A 101 5.70 12.26 1.27
N ILE A 102 6.00 11.55 2.36
CA ILE A 102 6.01 10.09 2.41
C ILE A 102 4.82 9.62 3.24
N VAL A 103 3.85 9.03 2.54
CA VAL A 103 2.68 8.36 3.11
C VAL A 103 2.40 7.14 2.25
N PRO A 104 2.69 5.93 2.73
CA PRO A 104 2.35 4.72 2.00
C PRO A 104 0.87 4.36 2.14
N ASP A 105 0.37 3.54 1.23
CA ASP A 105 -1.01 3.03 1.26
C ASP A 105 -1.26 2.09 2.45
N GLY A 106 -0.19 1.47 2.96
CA GLY A 106 -0.21 0.70 4.20
C GLY A 106 1.19 0.48 4.77
N TYR A 107 1.25 0.22 6.06
CA TYR A 107 2.46 -0.27 6.74
C TYR A 107 2.12 -1.54 7.46
N LEU A 108 2.94 -2.57 7.25
CA LEU A 108 2.74 -3.86 7.87
C LEU A 108 4.04 -4.35 8.51
N ARG A 109 3.88 -5.00 9.67
CA ARG A 109 4.96 -5.70 10.36
C ARG A 109 4.57 -7.15 10.53
N LEU A 110 5.39 -8.03 9.98
CA LEU A 110 5.26 -9.47 10.10
C LEU A 110 6.22 -9.96 11.16
N ARG A 111 5.76 -10.89 12.01
CA ARG A 111 6.59 -11.54 13.03
C ARG A 111 6.34 -13.04 13.04
N ARG A 112 7.42 -13.80 13.13
CA ARG A 112 7.38 -15.26 13.33
C ARG A 112 8.56 -15.66 14.21
N GLY A 113 8.27 -16.17 15.40
CA GLY A 113 9.29 -16.37 16.43
C GLY A 113 9.96 -15.06 16.84
N SER A 114 11.30 -15.06 16.87
CA SER A 114 12.11 -13.86 17.15
C SER A 114 12.33 -12.95 15.95
N SER A 115 12.03 -13.44 14.75
CA SER A 115 12.27 -12.70 13.51
C SER A 115 11.11 -11.74 13.22
N GLN A 116 11.44 -10.56 12.70
CA GLN A 116 10.48 -9.56 12.25
C GLN A 116 10.92 -8.91 10.94
N ALA A 117 9.95 -8.54 10.10
CA ALA A 117 10.20 -7.72 8.91
C ALA A 117 9.09 -6.68 8.78
N CYS A 118 9.46 -5.50 8.28
CA CYS A 118 8.53 -4.39 8.09
C CYS A 118 8.45 -4.00 6.62
N PHE A 119 7.25 -3.63 6.18
CA PHE A 119 6.99 -3.33 4.79
C PHE A 119 6.09 -2.11 4.64
N PHE A 120 6.34 -1.34 3.59
CA PHE A 120 5.36 -0.40 3.06
C PHE A 120 4.61 -1.05 1.89
N LEU A 121 3.31 -0.78 1.80
CA LEU A 121 2.51 -1.12 0.64
C LEU A 121 2.30 0.13 -0.21
N GLU A 122 2.49 -0.01 -1.51
CA GLU A 122 2.02 0.93 -2.52
C GLU A 122 1.24 0.20 -3.60
N LEU A 123 -0.06 0.49 -3.67
CA LEU A 123 -0.96 -0.14 -4.60
C LEU A 123 -1.26 0.81 -5.76
N ASP A 124 -0.92 0.37 -6.97
CA ASP A 124 -1.19 1.10 -8.21
C ASP A 124 -2.43 0.51 -8.91
N ASN A 125 -3.45 1.36 -9.11
CA ASN A 125 -4.66 1.02 -9.84
C ASN A 125 -4.60 1.43 -11.33
N GLY A 126 -3.41 1.67 -11.89
CA GLY A 126 -3.21 2.09 -13.27
C GLY A 126 -3.36 3.59 -13.52
N SER A 127 -3.61 4.41 -12.49
CA SER A 127 -3.84 5.85 -12.66
C SER A 127 -2.59 6.71 -12.61
N GLN A 128 -1.44 6.18 -12.15
CA GLN A 128 -0.25 7.01 -11.94
C GLN A 128 0.59 7.13 -13.21
N GLU A 129 0.82 8.37 -13.64
CA GLU A 129 1.80 8.65 -14.68
C GLU A 129 3.24 8.36 -14.22
N LYS A 130 4.13 8.11 -15.19
CA LYS A 130 5.55 7.77 -14.96
C LYS A 130 6.25 8.73 -13.98
N LYS A 131 6.06 10.05 -14.15
CA LYS A 131 6.71 11.07 -13.33
C LYS A 131 6.27 11.00 -11.86
N ALA A 132 4.97 10.88 -11.62
CA ALA A 132 4.42 10.75 -10.27
C ALA A 132 4.91 9.46 -9.59
N PHE A 133 4.90 8.35 -10.33
CA PHE A 133 5.38 7.05 -9.82
C PHE A 133 6.86 7.10 -9.42
N ARG A 134 7.73 7.63 -10.30
CA ARG A 134 9.16 7.77 -10.02
C ARG A 134 9.43 8.69 -8.83
N ARG A 135 8.68 9.78 -8.69
CA ARG A 135 8.76 10.65 -7.50
C ARG A 135 8.43 9.91 -6.21
N LYS A 136 7.49 8.95 -6.24
CA LYS A 136 7.16 8.09 -5.10
C LYS A 136 8.30 7.13 -4.75
N VAL A 137 8.88 6.47 -5.75
CA VAL A 137 10.06 5.60 -5.58
C VAL A 137 11.22 6.37 -4.96
N ARG A 138 11.55 7.56 -5.50
CA ARG A 138 12.58 8.44 -4.95
C ARG A 138 12.33 8.79 -3.49
N GLY A 139 11.08 9.16 -3.17
CA GLY A 139 10.69 9.49 -1.81
C GLY A 139 10.94 8.35 -0.83
N HIS A 140 10.55 7.13 -1.20
CA HIS A 140 10.81 5.93 -0.37
C HIS A 140 12.29 5.62 -0.23
N LEU A 141 13.06 5.74 -1.31
CA LEU A 141 14.50 5.54 -1.29
C LEU A 141 15.18 6.50 -0.30
N LEU A 142 14.92 7.80 -0.43
CA LEU A 142 15.46 8.83 0.46
C LEU A 142 15.01 8.64 1.91
N PHE A 143 13.77 8.19 2.09
CA PHE A 143 13.23 7.94 3.43
C PHE A 143 13.88 6.73 4.10
N ALA A 144 14.08 5.65 3.36
CA ALA A 144 14.75 4.43 3.81
C ALA A 144 16.20 4.71 4.24
N HIS A 145 16.94 5.50 3.46
CA HIS A 145 18.32 5.92 3.75
C HIS A 145 18.44 7.02 4.81
N GLY A 146 17.32 7.59 5.22
CA GLY A 146 17.28 8.70 6.17
C GLY A 146 16.42 8.39 7.39
N PRO A 147 15.32 9.13 7.62
CA PRO A 147 14.63 9.14 8.91
C PRO A 147 13.71 7.93 9.16
N TYR A 148 13.73 6.89 8.31
CA TYR A 148 12.90 5.70 8.49
C TYR A 148 13.17 5.01 9.83
N GLN A 149 14.44 4.68 10.12
CA GLN A 149 14.78 3.88 11.30
C GLN A 149 14.40 4.59 12.60
N GLU A 150 14.65 5.89 12.70
CA GLU A 150 14.26 6.71 13.85
C GLU A 150 12.73 6.71 14.04
N ARG A 151 11.99 6.90 12.95
CA ARG A 151 10.52 7.05 13.01
C ARG A 151 9.79 5.72 13.26
N TYR A 152 10.25 4.63 12.65
CA TYR A 152 9.58 3.32 12.72
C TYR A 152 10.25 2.32 13.68
N GLN A 153 11.39 2.70 14.28
CA GLN A 153 12.16 1.89 15.22
C GLN A 153 12.44 0.48 14.65
N SER A 154 12.82 0.42 13.37
CA SER A 154 13.10 -0.81 12.63
C SER A 154 14.22 -0.58 11.62
N GLN A 155 15.12 -1.55 11.48
CA GLN A 155 16.12 -1.58 10.41
C GLN A 155 15.64 -2.34 9.16
N SER A 156 14.57 -3.14 9.30
CA SER A 156 13.94 -3.81 8.17
C SER A 156 12.97 -2.85 7.49
N LEU A 157 13.08 -2.72 6.17
CA LEU A 157 12.09 -2.13 5.29
C LEU A 157 12.17 -2.77 3.91
N THR A 158 11.03 -3.15 3.37
CA THR A 158 10.83 -3.41 1.95
C THR A 158 9.55 -2.73 1.47
N VAL A 159 9.58 -2.09 0.31
CA VAL A 159 8.44 -1.42 -0.31
C VAL A 159 7.81 -2.35 -1.34
N LEU A 160 6.56 -2.73 -1.09
CA LEU A 160 5.76 -3.62 -1.91
C LEU A 160 4.97 -2.79 -2.92
N LEU A 161 5.41 -2.85 -4.17
CA LEU A 161 4.76 -2.20 -5.31
C LEU A 161 3.78 -3.19 -5.95
N VAL A 162 2.51 -3.07 -5.61
CA VAL A 162 1.46 -4.01 -6.04
C VAL A 162 0.59 -3.36 -7.11
N SER A 163 0.43 -4.02 -8.25
CA SER A 163 -0.52 -3.56 -9.28
C SER A 163 -1.84 -4.33 -9.18
N ASN A 164 -2.97 -3.62 -9.25
CA ASN A 164 -4.29 -4.24 -9.47
C ASN A 164 -4.67 -4.24 -10.98
N GLN A 165 -3.69 -4.05 -11.86
CA GLN A 165 -3.88 -4.07 -13.31
C GLN A 165 -3.14 -5.27 -13.91
N GLY A 166 -3.34 -5.53 -15.20
CA GLY A 166 -2.68 -6.65 -15.91
C GLY A 166 -1.15 -6.57 -15.94
N GLY A 167 -0.51 -7.64 -16.41
CA GLY A 167 0.95 -7.80 -16.37
C GLY A 167 1.77 -6.69 -17.06
N ALA A 168 1.22 -6.01 -18.07
CA ALA A 168 1.89 -4.90 -18.74
C ALA A 168 2.19 -3.74 -17.76
N ARG A 169 1.23 -3.37 -16.91
CA ARG A 169 1.41 -2.29 -15.93
C ARG A 169 2.48 -2.63 -14.89
N LEU A 170 2.55 -3.89 -14.47
CA LEU A 170 3.57 -4.34 -13.54
C LEU A 170 4.99 -4.22 -14.12
N GLN A 171 5.15 -4.48 -15.43
CA GLN A 171 6.43 -4.28 -16.11
C GLN A 171 6.80 -2.80 -16.26
N GLU A 172 5.82 -1.92 -16.51
CA GLU A 172 6.04 -0.47 -16.47
C GLU A 172 6.52 0.00 -15.10
N MET A 173 5.82 -0.41 -14.04
CA MET A 173 6.19 -0.08 -12.65
C MET A 173 7.62 -0.53 -12.34
N ARG A 174 8.00 -1.74 -12.75
CA ARG A 174 9.36 -2.24 -12.60
C ARG A 174 10.37 -1.40 -13.38
N ALA A 175 10.10 -1.09 -14.65
CA ALA A 175 10.97 -0.27 -15.48
C ALA A 175 11.16 1.13 -14.87
N PHE A 176 10.09 1.78 -14.40
CA PHE A 176 10.15 3.10 -13.77
C PHE A 176 10.92 3.06 -12.45
N THR A 177 10.74 2.01 -11.65
CA THR A 177 11.51 1.81 -10.43
C THR A 177 12.99 1.67 -10.75
N ARG A 178 13.35 0.81 -11.71
CA ARG A 178 14.74 0.60 -12.13
C ARG A 178 15.39 1.89 -12.64
N GLU A 179 14.69 2.64 -13.49
CA GLU A 179 15.18 3.94 -13.99
C GLU A 179 15.45 4.93 -12.84
N GLU A 180 14.57 5.01 -11.85
CA GLU A 180 14.76 5.92 -10.71
C GLU A 180 15.90 5.47 -9.80
N LEU A 181 15.99 4.18 -9.50
CA LEU A 181 17.08 3.66 -8.67
C LEU A 181 18.44 3.88 -9.35
N LEU A 182 18.57 3.63 -10.65
CA LEU A 182 19.80 3.94 -11.39
C LEU A 182 20.14 5.44 -11.39
N ALA A 183 19.15 6.33 -11.28
CA ALA A 183 19.37 7.77 -11.22
C ALA A 183 19.71 8.29 -9.81
N SER A 184 19.30 7.61 -8.73
CA SER A 184 19.33 8.19 -7.37
C SER A 184 19.94 7.30 -6.26
N GLY A 185 20.08 5.99 -6.43
CA GLY A 185 20.60 5.07 -5.40
C GLY A 185 21.61 4.03 -5.89
N GLY A 186 21.52 3.65 -7.17
CA GLY A 186 22.29 2.58 -7.78
C GLY A 186 21.62 1.21 -7.62
N GLU A 187 22.37 0.16 -7.95
CA GLU A 187 21.87 -1.22 -7.94
C GLU A 187 21.75 -1.81 -6.51
N ALA A 188 22.45 -1.22 -5.53
CA ALA A 188 22.42 -1.66 -4.14
C ALA A 188 21.02 -1.58 -3.50
N ASP A 189 20.15 -0.73 -4.04
CA ASP A 189 18.80 -0.50 -3.51
C ASP A 189 17.71 -1.34 -4.18
N TRP A 190 18.07 -2.26 -5.09
CA TRP A 190 17.07 -3.10 -5.76
C TRP A 190 16.27 -3.96 -4.80
N GLU A 191 16.88 -4.43 -3.70
CA GLU A 191 16.23 -5.27 -2.69
C GLU A 191 15.25 -4.50 -1.79
N LEU A 192 15.31 -3.16 -1.80
CA LEU A 192 14.35 -2.32 -1.08
C LEU A 192 12.95 -2.42 -1.68
N PHE A 193 12.80 -2.86 -2.94
CA PHE A 193 11.51 -2.89 -3.63
C PHE A 193 11.19 -4.28 -4.18
N LEU A 194 9.95 -4.71 -3.95
CA LEU A 194 9.40 -5.94 -4.54
C LEU A 194 8.10 -5.63 -5.26
N LEU A 195 7.85 -6.35 -6.35
CA LEU A 195 6.68 -6.13 -7.21
C LEU A 195 5.79 -7.36 -7.27
N ALA A 196 4.47 -7.17 -7.29
CA ALA A 196 3.52 -8.26 -7.54
C ALA A 196 2.26 -7.76 -8.24
N ASN A 197 1.56 -8.68 -8.91
CA ASN A 197 0.20 -8.43 -9.37
C ASN A 197 -0.77 -8.92 -8.29
N LEU A 198 -1.73 -8.09 -7.88
CA LEU A 198 -2.71 -8.45 -6.87
C LEU A 198 -3.48 -9.73 -7.24
N ALA A 199 -3.79 -9.92 -8.52
CA ALA A 199 -4.50 -11.11 -9.01
C ALA A 199 -3.67 -12.41 -8.90
N GLU A 200 -2.35 -12.32 -8.72
CA GLU A 200 -1.46 -13.47 -8.52
C GLU A 200 -1.27 -13.82 -7.04
N LEU A 201 -1.70 -12.93 -6.13
CA LEU A 201 -1.51 -13.11 -4.70
C LEU A 201 -2.68 -13.89 -4.08
N ALA A 202 -2.34 -14.92 -3.33
CA ALA A 202 -3.26 -15.76 -2.59
C ALA A 202 -2.69 -16.07 -1.20
N PRO A 203 -3.55 -16.45 -0.22
CA PRO A 203 -3.10 -16.75 1.14
C PRO A 203 -1.98 -17.81 1.20
N GLU A 204 -1.98 -18.74 0.25
CA GLU A 204 -1.04 -19.84 0.17
C GLU A 204 0.33 -19.42 -0.37
N ASN A 205 0.42 -18.28 -1.08
CA ASN A 205 1.62 -17.89 -1.82
C ASN A 205 2.25 -16.56 -1.40
N ILE A 206 1.48 -15.63 -0.83
CA ILE A 206 1.91 -14.23 -0.62
C ILE A 206 3.10 -14.09 0.34
N LEU A 207 3.29 -15.04 1.26
CA LEU A 207 4.37 -14.99 2.25
C LEU A 207 5.60 -15.79 1.84
N THR A 208 5.43 -17.10 1.60
CA THR A 208 6.56 -18.05 1.55
C THR A 208 6.82 -18.65 0.18
N GLN A 209 5.99 -18.35 -0.83
CA GLN A 209 6.17 -18.86 -2.19
C GLN A 209 6.76 -17.77 -3.10
N PRO A 210 7.46 -18.16 -4.18
CA PRO A 210 8.10 -17.21 -5.09
C PRO A 210 7.07 -16.53 -6.01
N VAL A 211 6.35 -15.54 -5.48
CA VAL A 211 5.37 -14.73 -6.22
C VAL A 211 5.82 -13.28 -6.41
N TRP A 212 6.71 -12.79 -5.56
CA TRP A 212 7.25 -11.42 -5.61
C TRP A 212 8.37 -11.32 -6.62
N ARG A 213 8.43 -10.21 -7.36
CA ARG A 213 9.41 -9.96 -8.42
C ARG A 213 10.41 -8.90 -7.98
N THR A 214 11.68 -9.16 -8.23
CA THR A 214 12.79 -8.23 -7.98
C THR A 214 12.86 -7.12 -9.03
N VAL A 215 13.37 -5.94 -8.66
CA VAL A 215 13.53 -4.80 -9.60
C VAL A 215 14.59 -5.10 -10.66
N GLY A 216 15.75 -5.61 -10.23
CA GLY A 216 16.94 -5.84 -11.03
C GLY A 216 16.76 -6.89 -12.12
N GLU A 217 17.49 -8.00 -12.02
CA GLU A 217 17.18 -9.18 -12.81
C GLU A 217 15.79 -9.69 -12.43
N GLU A 218 14.97 -10.07 -13.41
CA GLU A 218 13.62 -10.57 -13.14
C GLU A 218 13.70 -11.96 -12.54
N ARG A 219 13.62 -12.03 -11.22
CA ARG A 219 13.54 -13.28 -10.46
C ARG A 219 12.31 -13.22 -9.58
N ARG A 220 11.80 -14.40 -9.22
CA ARG A 220 10.73 -14.51 -8.22
C ARG A 220 11.32 -14.94 -6.88
N CYS A 221 10.88 -14.30 -5.81
CA CYS A 221 11.28 -14.59 -4.44
C CYS A 221 10.06 -14.65 -3.50
N ALA A 222 10.26 -15.27 -2.35
CA ALA A 222 9.30 -15.22 -1.26
C ALA A 222 9.38 -13.84 -0.57
N LEU A 223 8.27 -13.41 0.05
CA LEU A 223 8.30 -12.21 0.90
C LEU A 223 9.07 -12.46 2.20
N TRP A 224 9.02 -13.70 2.67
CA TRP A 224 9.66 -14.14 3.89
C TRP A 224 10.38 -15.47 3.65
N GLU A 225 11.70 -15.42 3.77
CA GLU A 225 12.54 -16.61 3.79
C GLU A 225 12.81 -17.00 5.26
N GLY A 226 12.64 -18.30 5.55
CA GLY A 226 12.68 -18.85 6.92
C GLY A 226 14.07 -18.91 7.50
#